data_AF-A0A2E6RCI5-F1
#
_entry.id   AF-A0A2E6RCI5-F1
#
_cell.length_a   1.000
_cell.length_b   1.000
_cell.length_c   1.000
_cell.angle_alpha   90.00
_cell.angle_beta   90.00
_cell.angle_gamma   90.00
#
_symmetry.space_group_name_H-M   'P 1'
#
loop_
_entity.id
_entity.type
_entity.pdbx_description
1 polymer ?
#
loop_
_entity_poly.entity_id
_entity_poly.type
_entity_poly.pdbx_seq_one_letter_code
_entity_poly.pdbx_strand_id
1 'polypeptide(L)'
;MTFRFALMISGALIAALPFGSPISAQDSGTVHEHHAAHALDLDDNDGRKWTTDASLRKGMQSIRQSFQSRLPGFREKRLESGQYEALADEVDKQLNYMFNNCDLPPEADAELHKLLAFVSGAASGLRSEENRRNGMMSLHRALDAYPEYFDHPGWAD
;
A
#
# COMPACT_ATOMS: atom_id res chain seq x y z
N MET A 1 -30.62 66.90 -24.75
CA MET A 1 -30.85 65.83 -23.76
C MET A 1 -32.33 65.77 -23.43
N THR A 2 -33.04 64.73 -23.85
CA THR A 2 -34.47 64.53 -23.58
C THR A 2 -34.66 63.38 -22.60
N PHE A 3 -35.09 63.69 -21.38
CA PHE A 3 -35.55 62.73 -20.37
C PHE A 3 -37.08 62.61 -20.43
N ARG A 4 -37.59 61.39 -20.54
CA ARG A 4 -39.00 60.94 -20.35
C ARG A 4 -38.87 59.49 -19.86
N PHE A 5 -39.61 58.88 -18.94
CA PHE A 5 -40.98 58.94 -18.39
C PHE A 5 -40.87 58.50 -16.90
N ALA A 6 -41.46 59.17 -15.91
CA ALA A 6 -42.85 59.03 -15.41
C ALA A 6 -43.25 57.60 -14.92
N LEU A 7 -42.96 57.36 -13.64
CA LEU A 7 -43.81 56.93 -12.50
C LEU A 7 -44.94 55.86 -12.62
N MET A 8 -45.00 55.05 -11.54
CA MET A 8 -46.05 54.15 -10.99
C MET A 8 -46.07 52.72 -11.56
N ILE A 9 -46.04 51.67 -10.73
CA ILE A 9 -47.19 51.18 -9.93
C ILE A 9 -46.71 50.41 -8.68
N SER A 10 -47.43 50.63 -7.57
CA SER A 10 -47.36 49.90 -6.30
C SER A 10 -47.65 48.39 -6.42
N GLY A 11 -46.93 47.60 -5.63
CA GLY A 11 -47.29 46.21 -5.34
C GLY A 11 -46.49 45.67 -4.15
N ALA A 12 -47.05 45.77 -2.95
CA ALA A 12 -46.54 45.09 -1.77
C ALA A 12 -47.01 43.63 -1.78
N LEU A 13 -46.10 42.66 -1.62
CA LEU A 13 -46.44 41.33 -1.11
C LEU A 13 -45.28 40.75 -0.29
N ILE A 14 -45.64 40.30 0.90
CA ILE A 14 -44.84 39.70 1.97
C ILE A 14 -44.51 38.25 1.60
N ALA A 15 -43.26 37.80 1.81
CA ALA A 15 -42.95 36.44 2.27
C ALA A 15 -41.46 36.34 2.66
N ALA A 16 -41.20 36.21 3.96
CA ALA A 16 -39.92 35.79 4.49
C ALA A 16 -39.76 34.27 4.34
N LEU A 17 -38.64 33.81 3.79
CA LEU A 17 -38.16 32.43 3.92
C LEU A 17 -36.63 32.46 4.08
N PRO A 18 -36.08 31.94 5.19
CA PRO A 18 -34.64 31.78 5.34
C PRO A 18 -34.16 30.64 4.44
N PHE A 19 -33.29 30.95 3.48
CA PHE A 19 -32.53 29.93 2.77
C PHE A 19 -31.51 29.33 3.75
N GLY A 20 -31.86 28.18 4.33
CA GLY A 20 -30.91 27.31 5.01
C GLY A 20 -29.93 26.73 3.99
N SER A 21 -28.64 26.91 4.24
CA SER A 21 -27.57 26.27 3.49
C SER A 21 -27.64 24.75 3.66
N PRO A 22 -27.61 23.94 2.59
CA PRO A 22 -27.27 22.53 2.74
C PRO A 22 -25.76 22.43 3.00
N ILE A 23 -25.36 22.28 4.26
CA ILE A 23 -24.06 21.68 4.59
C ILE A 23 -24.14 20.24 4.08
N SER A 24 -23.50 19.98 2.95
CA SER A 24 -23.20 18.62 2.53
C SER A 24 -22.13 18.10 3.47
N ALA A 25 -22.55 17.38 4.52
CA ALA A 25 -21.65 16.50 5.23
C ALA A 25 -21.25 15.39 4.26
N GLN A 26 -20.11 15.55 3.60
CA GLN A 26 -19.40 14.43 3.01
C GLN A 26 -18.86 13.63 4.18
N ASP A 27 -19.66 12.67 4.64
CA ASP A 27 -19.16 11.52 5.37
C ASP A 27 -18.28 10.73 4.39
N SER A 28 -17.03 11.18 4.23
CA SER A 28 -15.96 10.37 3.68
C SER A 28 -15.57 9.35 4.75
N GLY A 29 -16.54 8.53 5.16
CA GLY A 29 -16.29 7.23 5.75
C GLY A 29 -15.74 6.36 4.64
N THR A 30 -14.45 6.53 4.32
CA THR A 30 -13.67 5.42 3.80
C THR A 30 -13.66 4.37 4.90
N VAL A 31 -14.71 3.57 4.94
CA VAL A 31 -14.68 2.28 5.61
C VAL A 31 -13.49 1.58 4.98
N HIS A 32 -12.44 1.36 5.77
CA HIS A 32 -11.28 0.62 5.33
C HIS A 32 -11.78 -0.77 4.94
N GLU A 33 -12.06 -0.96 3.65
CA GLU A 33 -12.38 -2.24 3.07
C GLU A 33 -11.25 -3.20 3.45
N HIS A 34 -11.65 -4.35 3.96
CA HIS A 34 -10.78 -5.35 4.52
C HIS A 34 -9.80 -5.86 3.45
N HIS A 35 -8.61 -5.25 3.40
CA HIS A 35 -7.35 -5.77 2.86
C HIS A 35 -7.49 -6.75 1.67
N ALA A 36 -8.18 -6.34 0.61
CA ALA A 36 -7.85 -6.89 -0.69
C ALA A 36 -6.41 -6.43 -0.97
N ALA A 37 -5.45 -7.35 -0.91
CA ALA A 37 -4.06 -7.04 -1.24
C ALA A 37 -4.07 -6.28 -2.58
N HIS A 38 -3.66 -5.01 -2.55
CA HIS A 38 -3.48 -4.23 -3.77
C HIS A 38 -2.66 -5.09 -4.75
N ALA A 39 -3.05 -5.12 -6.02
CA ALA A 39 -2.26 -5.87 -7.01
C ALA A 39 -0.82 -5.35 -6.95
N LEU A 40 0.16 -6.26 -6.86
CA LEU A 40 1.56 -5.89 -7.03
C LEU A 40 1.76 -5.50 -8.49
N ASP A 41 1.90 -4.20 -8.70
CA ASP A 41 2.10 -3.56 -10.00
C ASP A 41 3.40 -2.77 -9.91
N LEU A 42 4.40 -3.24 -10.65
CA LEU A 42 5.75 -2.67 -10.67
C LEU A 42 6.09 -2.35 -12.12
N ASP A 43 6.73 -1.20 -12.30
CA ASP A 43 7.30 -0.79 -13.58
C ASP A 43 8.80 -1.11 -13.59
N ASP A 44 9.33 -1.43 -14.78
CA ASP A 44 10.78 -1.57 -14.98
C ASP A 44 11.43 -0.23 -15.37
N ASN A 45 12.76 -0.16 -15.34
CA ASN A 45 13.54 1.02 -15.73
C ASN A 45 13.83 0.99 -17.24
N ASP A 46 12.78 1.13 -18.04
CA ASP A 46 12.82 1.04 -19.51
C ASP A 46 13.43 -0.28 -19.99
N GLY A 47 12.91 -1.40 -19.49
CA GLY A 47 13.41 -2.75 -19.79
C GLY A 47 14.67 -3.14 -18.99
N ARG A 48 15.04 -2.38 -17.97
CA ARG A 48 16.14 -2.70 -17.04
C ARG A 48 15.63 -2.86 -15.62
N LYS A 49 16.38 -3.60 -14.80
CA LYS A 49 16.14 -3.68 -13.36
C LYS A 49 16.56 -2.37 -12.68
N TRP A 50 15.84 -2.02 -11.62
CA TRP A 50 16.20 -0.94 -10.70
C TRP A 50 17.45 -1.29 -9.91
N THR A 51 18.33 -0.32 -9.69
CA THR A 51 19.49 -0.51 -8.80
C THR A 51 19.04 -0.81 -7.37
N THR A 52 19.86 -1.53 -6.63
CA THR A 52 19.65 -1.76 -5.19
C THR A 52 20.73 -1.08 -4.36
N ASP A 53 20.39 -0.67 -3.15
CA ASP A 53 21.35 -0.24 -2.14
C ASP A 53 21.66 -1.39 -1.15
N ALA A 54 22.54 -1.14 -0.18
CA ALA A 54 22.90 -2.16 0.81
C ALA A 54 21.73 -2.50 1.76
N SER A 55 20.87 -1.53 2.06
CA SER A 55 19.77 -1.68 3.01
C SER A 55 18.69 -2.61 2.45
N LEU A 56 18.28 -2.37 1.21
CA LEU A 56 17.32 -3.15 0.45
C LEU A 56 17.80 -4.59 0.28
N ARG A 57 19.06 -4.78 -0.15
CA ARG A 57 19.61 -6.13 -0.32
C ARG A 57 19.57 -6.91 0.99
N LYS A 58 20.00 -6.31 2.09
CA LYS A 58 19.98 -6.97 3.40
C LYS A 58 18.55 -7.27 3.87
N GLY A 59 17.63 -6.31 3.75
CA GLY A 59 16.24 -6.46 4.17
C GLY A 59 15.53 -7.58 3.42
N MET A 60 15.57 -7.54 2.09
CA MET A 60 14.92 -8.55 1.25
C MET A 60 15.53 -9.94 1.41
N GLN A 61 16.85 -10.05 1.57
CA GLN A 61 17.49 -11.34 1.84
C GLN A 61 17.04 -11.93 3.19
N SER A 62 16.91 -11.09 4.22
CA SER A 62 16.46 -11.50 5.56
C SER A 62 15.00 -11.98 5.52
N ILE A 63 14.13 -11.23 4.82
CA ILE A 63 12.73 -11.62 4.59
C ILE A 63 12.66 -12.97 3.87
N ARG A 64 13.42 -13.13 2.78
CA ARG A 64 13.46 -14.37 2.01
C ARG A 64 13.87 -15.57 2.87
N GLN A 65 14.93 -15.43 3.67
CA GLN A 65 15.40 -16.50 4.56
C GLN A 65 14.34 -16.86 5.62
N SER A 66 13.70 -15.86 6.22
CA SER A 66 12.63 -16.07 7.21
C SER A 66 11.43 -16.80 6.59
N PHE A 67 11.05 -16.43 5.36
CA PHE A 67 10.01 -17.08 4.57
C PHE A 67 10.39 -18.54 4.23
N GLN A 68 11.57 -18.76 3.66
CA GLN A 68 12.05 -20.08 3.22
C GLN A 68 12.12 -21.09 4.37
N SER A 69 12.54 -20.66 5.56
CA SER A 69 12.60 -21.54 6.74
C SER A 69 11.22 -22.07 7.18
N ARG A 70 10.13 -21.40 6.80
CA ARG A 70 8.74 -21.77 7.14
C ARG A 70 8.01 -22.51 6.01
N LEU A 71 8.56 -22.51 4.80
CA LEU A 71 7.95 -23.17 3.65
C LEU A 71 7.63 -24.65 3.87
N PRO A 72 8.49 -25.49 4.48
CA PRO A 72 8.15 -26.89 4.74
C PRO A 72 6.88 -27.03 5.59
N GLY A 73 6.83 -26.36 6.74
CA GLY A 73 5.66 -26.37 7.63
C GLY A 73 4.40 -25.83 6.97
N PHE A 74 4.52 -24.78 6.14
CA PHE A 74 3.39 -24.26 5.36
C PHE A 74 2.85 -25.29 4.36
N ARG A 75 3.73 -25.94 3.57
CA ARG A 75 3.34 -26.96 2.58
C ARG A 75 2.66 -28.17 3.24
N GLU A 76 3.14 -28.56 4.41
CA GLU A 76 2.64 -29.71 5.16
C GLU A 76 1.44 -29.37 6.05
N LYS A 77 0.97 -28.11 6.03
CA LYS A 77 -0.11 -27.60 6.91
C LYS A 77 0.19 -27.80 8.40
N ARG A 78 1.45 -27.69 8.79
CA ARG A 78 1.95 -27.81 10.17
C ARG A 78 2.51 -26.49 10.74
N LEU A 79 2.41 -25.39 10.00
CA LEU A 79 2.87 -24.10 10.49
C LEU A 79 1.91 -23.60 11.59
N GLU A 80 2.44 -23.36 12.77
CA GLU A 80 1.67 -22.90 13.94
C GLU A 80 1.40 -21.40 13.87
N SER A 81 0.37 -20.94 14.58
CA SER A 81 -0.04 -19.52 14.58
C SER A 81 1.10 -18.57 14.93
N GLY A 82 1.87 -18.88 15.99
CA GLY A 82 3.03 -18.09 16.39
C GLY A 82 4.16 -18.04 15.36
N GLN A 83 4.24 -19.02 14.44
CA GLN A 83 5.24 -18.98 13.37
C GLN A 83 4.83 -18.03 12.23
N TYR A 84 3.53 -17.85 11.97
CA TYR A 84 3.05 -16.80 11.06
C TYR A 84 3.28 -15.42 11.66
N GLU A 85 2.97 -15.22 12.95
CA GLU A 85 3.23 -13.97 13.65
C GLU A 85 4.72 -13.63 13.67
N ALA A 86 5.60 -14.59 13.98
CA ALA A 86 7.04 -14.38 13.97
C ALA A 86 7.60 -14.07 12.56
N LEU A 87 6.93 -14.54 11.49
CA LEU A 87 7.29 -14.14 10.13
C LEU A 87 6.87 -12.69 9.86
N ALA A 88 5.65 -12.30 10.26
CA ALA A 88 5.17 -10.94 10.15
C ALA A 88 6.06 -9.95 10.91
N ASP A 89 6.47 -10.29 12.13
CA ASP A 89 7.38 -9.47 12.94
C ASP A 89 8.73 -9.26 12.25
N GLU A 90 9.30 -10.32 11.66
CA GLU A 90 10.56 -10.20 10.93
C GLU A 90 10.38 -9.36 9.66
N VAL A 91 9.26 -9.49 8.95
CA VAL A 91 8.94 -8.61 7.80
C VAL A 91 8.88 -7.16 8.23
N ASP A 92 8.07 -6.82 9.24
CA ASP A 92 7.89 -5.44 9.73
C ASP A 92 9.22 -4.83 10.20
N LYS A 93 10.06 -5.63 10.87
CA LYS A 93 11.40 -5.23 11.29
C LYS A 93 12.30 -4.89 10.10
N GLN A 94 12.28 -5.71 9.04
CA GLN A 94 13.11 -5.44 7.85
C GLN A 94 12.56 -4.28 7.01
N LEU A 95 11.25 -4.09 6.94
CA LEU A 95 10.63 -2.91 6.34
C LEU A 95 11.12 -1.64 7.04
N ASN A 96 11.00 -1.59 8.37
CA ASN A 96 11.48 -0.46 9.17
C ASN A 96 12.99 -0.23 8.99
N TYR A 97 13.79 -1.30 8.89
CA TYR A 97 15.22 -1.17 8.62
C TYR A 97 15.47 -0.53 7.25
N MET A 98 14.81 -0.98 6.19
CA MET A 98 14.97 -0.41 4.84
C MET A 98 14.56 1.05 4.78
N PHE A 99 13.41 1.43 5.36
CA PHE A 99 12.97 2.83 5.40
C PHE A 99 13.97 3.75 6.12
N ASN A 100 14.57 3.28 7.21
CA ASN A 100 15.52 4.09 7.99
C ASN A 100 16.92 4.18 7.35
N ASN A 101 17.22 3.37 6.34
CA ASN A 101 18.57 3.25 5.76
C ASN A 101 18.57 3.36 4.22
N CYS A 102 17.45 3.81 3.62
CA CYS A 102 17.30 3.91 2.17
C CYS A 102 18.25 4.98 1.59
N ASP A 103 18.99 4.60 0.57
CA ASP A 103 19.92 5.44 -0.20
C ASP A 103 19.71 5.24 -1.71
N LEU A 104 18.49 4.89 -2.11
CA LEU A 104 18.13 4.70 -3.52
C LEU A 104 17.93 6.03 -4.24
N PRO A 105 18.21 6.08 -5.56
CA PRO A 105 17.72 7.15 -6.41
C PRO A 105 16.18 7.26 -6.35
N PRO A 106 15.60 8.48 -6.47
CA PRO A 106 14.16 8.70 -6.27
C PRO A 106 13.24 7.79 -7.09
N GLU A 107 13.60 7.49 -8.34
CA GLU A 107 12.80 6.65 -9.23
C GLU A 107 12.81 5.18 -8.77
N ALA A 108 13.96 4.67 -8.34
CA ALA A 108 14.08 3.31 -7.78
C ALA A 108 13.36 3.20 -6.43
N ASP A 109 13.42 4.25 -5.60
CA ASP A 109 12.72 4.32 -4.31
C ASP A 109 11.19 4.33 -4.49
N ALA A 110 10.67 5.03 -5.50
CA ALA A 110 9.24 5.04 -5.81
C ALA A 110 8.72 3.64 -6.15
N GLU A 111 9.43 2.88 -6.97
CA GLU A 111 9.07 1.48 -7.28
C GLU A 111 9.26 0.57 -6.06
N LEU A 112 10.32 0.80 -5.26
CA LEU A 112 10.50 0.06 -4.01
C LEU A 112 9.30 0.25 -3.09
N HIS A 113 8.79 1.47 -2.94
CA HIS A 113 7.65 1.73 -2.07
C HIS A 113 6.37 0.99 -2.48
N LYS A 114 6.13 0.76 -3.77
CA LYS A 114 5.03 -0.10 -4.24
C LYS A 114 5.21 -1.54 -3.75
N LEU A 115 6.41 -2.11 -3.91
CA LEU A 115 6.74 -3.44 -3.41
C LEU A 115 6.61 -3.53 -1.88
N LEU A 116 7.15 -2.56 -1.14
CA LEU A 116 7.12 -2.57 0.33
C LEU A 116 5.70 -2.40 0.89
N ALA A 117 4.84 -1.63 0.23
CA ALA A 117 3.42 -1.54 0.58
C ALA A 117 2.72 -2.91 0.41
N PHE A 118 3.01 -3.62 -0.68
CA PHE A 118 2.49 -4.97 -0.92
C PHE A 118 3.00 -5.99 0.13
N VAL A 119 4.29 -5.92 0.47
CA VAL A 119 4.92 -6.76 1.52
C VAL A 119 4.32 -6.46 2.90
N SER A 120 4.04 -5.19 3.21
CA SER A 120 3.35 -4.78 4.45
C SER A 120 1.93 -5.37 4.52
N GLY A 121 1.18 -5.30 3.41
CA GLY A 121 -0.13 -5.97 3.32
C GLY A 121 -0.05 -7.48 3.53
N ALA A 122 1.00 -8.14 3.02
CA ALA A 122 1.25 -9.55 3.26
C ALA A 122 1.52 -9.85 4.74
N ALA A 123 2.31 -9.01 5.42
CA ALA A 123 2.58 -9.12 6.86
C ALA A 123 1.30 -8.98 7.69
N SER A 124 0.44 -8.01 7.38
CA SER A 124 -0.90 -7.90 7.99
C SER A 124 -1.74 -9.16 7.79
N GLY A 125 -1.69 -9.75 6.59
CA GLY A 125 -2.36 -11.02 6.29
C GLY A 125 -1.86 -12.18 7.16
N LEU A 126 -0.55 -12.29 7.38
CA LEU A 126 0.06 -13.33 8.23
C LEU A 126 -0.47 -13.31 9.67
N ARG A 127 -0.82 -12.13 10.20
CA ARG A 127 -1.35 -11.96 11.56
C ARG A 127 -2.82 -12.35 11.71
N SER A 128 -3.54 -12.57 10.61
CA SER A 128 -4.95 -12.92 10.62
C SER A 128 -5.13 -14.43 10.51
N GLU A 129 -5.89 -15.05 11.43
CA GLU A 129 -6.29 -16.47 11.32
C GLU A 129 -6.92 -16.80 9.96
N GLU A 130 -7.81 -15.93 9.50
CA GLU A 130 -8.52 -16.06 8.22
C GLU A 130 -7.60 -15.85 7.01
N ASN A 131 -6.67 -14.89 7.08
CA ASN A 131 -5.90 -14.44 5.92
C ASN A 131 -4.45 -14.93 5.86
N ARG A 132 -3.93 -15.64 6.88
CA ARG A 132 -2.50 -16.05 6.94
C ARG A 132 -2.01 -16.82 5.72
N ARG A 133 -2.89 -17.62 5.11
CA ARG A 133 -2.57 -18.35 3.89
C ARG A 133 -2.38 -17.38 2.72
N ASN A 134 -3.26 -16.39 2.60
CA ASN A 134 -3.12 -15.31 1.62
C ASN A 134 -1.87 -14.47 1.90
N GLY A 135 -1.57 -14.17 3.17
CA GLY A 135 -0.34 -13.50 3.58
C GLY A 135 0.92 -14.23 3.12
N MET A 136 0.98 -15.56 3.29
CA MET A 136 2.09 -16.37 2.76
C MET A 136 2.19 -16.34 1.24
N MET A 137 1.05 -16.41 0.53
CA MET A 137 1.03 -16.37 -0.94
C MET A 137 1.44 -14.99 -1.47
N SER A 138 0.99 -13.91 -0.84
CA SER A 138 1.40 -12.54 -1.19
C SER A 138 2.88 -12.33 -0.92
N LEU A 139 3.40 -12.78 0.22
CA LEU A 139 4.84 -12.65 0.50
C LEU A 139 5.69 -13.44 -0.50
N HIS A 140 5.24 -14.65 -0.90
CA HIS A 140 5.86 -15.41 -1.98
C HIS A 140 5.88 -14.60 -3.29
N ARG A 141 4.73 -14.06 -3.70
CA ARG A 141 4.62 -13.25 -4.92
C ARG A 141 5.55 -12.04 -4.92
N ALA A 142 5.71 -11.39 -3.76
CA ALA A 142 6.64 -10.27 -3.61
C ALA A 142 8.10 -10.72 -3.79
N LEU A 143 8.47 -11.85 -3.18
CA LEU A 143 9.82 -12.41 -3.24
C LEU A 143 10.18 -12.95 -4.65
N ASP A 144 9.19 -13.48 -5.37
CA ASP A 144 9.34 -13.91 -6.77
C ASP A 144 9.46 -12.72 -7.72
N ALA A 145 8.68 -11.66 -7.51
CA ALA A 145 8.74 -10.47 -8.34
C ALA A 145 10.03 -9.66 -8.12
N TYR A 146 10.52 -9.59 -6.89
CA TYR A 146 11.67 -8.77 -6.52
C TYR A 146 12.89 -8.90 -7.47
N PRO A 147 13.44 -10.11 -7.76
CA PRO A 147 14.58 -10.23 -8.66
C PRO A 147 14.26 -9.86 -10.11
N GLU A 148 13.01 -9.84 -10.55
CA GLU A 148 12.63 -9.42 -11.91
C GLU A 148 12.75 -7.90 -12.08
N TYR A 149 12.48 -7.14 -11.03
CA TYR A 149 12.45 -5.68 -11.06
C TYR A 149 13.67 -5.01 -10.43
N PHE A 150 14.36 -5.66 -9.48
CA PHE A 150 15.48 -5.09 -8.75
C PHE A 150 16.76 -5.89 -8.96
N ASP A 151 17.85 -5.19 -9.28
CA ASP A 151 19.18 -5.78 -9.47
C ASP A 151 19.82 -6.06 -8.11
N HIS A 152 19.58 -7.27 -7.60
CA HIS A 152 20.19 -7.78 -6.38
C HIS A 152 21.23 -8.86 -6.75
N PRO A 153 22.52 -8.52 -6.82
CA PRO A 153 23.58 -9.49 -7.11
C PRO A 153 23.60 -10.63 -6.08
N GLY A 154 23.57 -11.88 -6.57
CA GLY A 154 23.58 -13.06 -5.71
C GLY A 154 22.23 -13.47 -5.15
N TRP A 155 21.12 -12.88 -5.64
CA TRP A 155 19.80 -13.47 -5.47
C TRP A 155 19.73 -14.78 -6.25
N ALA A 156 20.13 -15.88 -5.61
CA ALA A 156 20.10 -17.22 -6.18
C ALA A 156 18.64 -17.67 -6.38
N ASP A 157 18.35 -18.62 -7.26
CA ASP A 157 17.02 -19.25 -7.35
C ASP A 157 16.82 -20.29 -6.24
#